data_AF-A0A2T2WC07-F1
#
_entry.id   AF-A0A2T2WC07-F1
#
_cell.length_a   1.000
_cell.length_b   1.000
_cell.length_c   1.000
_cell.angle_alpha   90.00
_cell.angle_beta   90.00
_cell.angle_gamma   90.00
#
_symmetry.space_group_name_H-M   'P 1'
#
loop_
_entity.id
_entity.type
_entity.pdbx_description
1 polymer ?
#
loop_
_entity_poly.entity_id
_entity_poly.type
_entity_poly.pdbx_seq_one_letter_code
_entity_poly.pdbx_strand_id
1 'polypeptide(L)'
;MVQAQPQLKTFADFLTHAETADGYYELTYGELVEMPPESDDNLFRALRLYEALKAVVDMRQIRLQGIAIAMPGQPKNRYPDLTVLRPEHPEQMREIGQAAITLEMAPRCWS
;
A
#
# COMPACT_ATOMS: atom_id res chain seq x y z
N MET A 1 6.66 26.29 13.88
CA MET A 1 5.26 25.95 14.19
C MET A 1 5.16 24.44 14.13
N VAL A 2 4.89 23.77 15.25
CA VAL A 2 4.64 22.31 15.24
C VAL A 2 3.18 22.15 14.81
N GLN A 3 2.94 21.76 13.55
CA GLN A 3 1.60 21.37 13.15
C GLN A 3 1.24 20.11 13.94
N ALA A 4 0.08 20.13 14.61
CA ALA A 4 -0.44 18.95 15.27
C ALA A 4 -0.66 17.86 14.22
N GLN A 5 -0.04 16.70 14.41
CA GLN A 5 -0.29 15.55 13.54
C GLN A 5 -1.77 15.14 13.67
N PRO A 6 -2.48 14.89 12.56
CA PRO A 6 -3.87 14.45 12.60
C PRO A 6 -3.99 13.13 13.37
N GLN A 7 -4.97 13.03 14.29
CA GLN A 7 -5.26 11.79 15.01
C GLN A 7 -6.04 10.83 14.12
N LEU A 8 -5.33 10.15 13.21
CA LEU A 8 -5.90 9.16 12.31
C LEU A 8 -6.10 7.84 13.07
N LYS A 9 -7.27 7.19 12.93
CA LYS A 9 -7.57 5.94 13.66
C LYS A 9 -7.82 4.75 12.75
N THR A 10 -8.30 5.03 11.55
CA THR A 10 -8.69 4.03 10.56
C THR A 10 -7.84 4.14 9.30
N PHE A 11 -7.85 3.07 8.50
CA PHE A 11 -7.21 3.11 7.18
C PHE A 11 -7.92 4.08 6.22
N ALA A 12 -9.23 4.28 6.36
CA ALA A 12 -9.97 5.27 5.59
C ALA A 12 -9.50 6.70 5.91
N ASP A 13 -9.31 7.02 7.21
CA ASP A 13 -8.75 8.31 7.62
C ASP A 13 -7.36 8.52 7.00
N PHE A 14 -6.54 7.47 7.01
CA PHE A 14 -5.22 7.47 6.39
C PHE A 14 -5.29 7.75 4.88
N LEU A 15 -6.19 7.08 4.14
CA LEU A 15 -6.30 7.27 2.70
C LEU A 15 -6.67 8.71 2.33
N THR A 16 -7.60 9.35 3.06
CA THR A 16 -7.91 10.77 2.87
C THR A 16 -6.70 11.67 3.16
N HIS A 17 -5.91 11.35 4.18
CA HIS A 17 -4.70 12.11 4.48
C HIS A 17 -3.61 11.92 3.40
N ALA A 18 -3.43 10.70 2.92
CA ALA A 18 -2.40 10.30 1.96
C ALA A 18 -2.54 10.99 0.60
N GLU A 19 -3.74 11.45 0.22
CA GLU A 19 -3.96 12.23 -1.01
C GLU A 19 -3.15 13.54 -1.06
N THR A 20 -2.80 14.08 0.11
CA THR A 20 -2.07 15.35 0.25
C THR A 20 -0.73 15.19 0.95
N ALA A 21 -0.35 13.97 1.34
CA ALA A 21 0.87 13.72 2.09
C ALA A 21 2.08 13.63 1.15
N ASP A 22 3.18 14.27 1.54
CA ASP A 22 4.46 14.11 0.88
C ASP A 22 5.15 12.86 1.46
N GLY A 23 5.21 11.78 0.67
CA GLY A 23 5.89 10.52 1.02
C GLY A 23 4.95 9.37 1.41
N TYR A 24 5.54 8.30 1.93
CA TYR A 24 4.82 7.10 2.38
C TYR A 24 4.83 7.01 3.91
N TYR A 25 3.69 6.73 4.51
CA TYR A 25 3.55 6.65 5.96
C TYR A 25 2.79 5.40 6.37
N GLU A 26 3.19 4.79 7.49
CA GLU A 26 2.45 3.71 8.12
C GLU A 26 1.78 4.22 9.40
N LEU A 27 0.46 4.08 9.46
CA LEU A 27 -0.33 4.45 10.62
C LEU A 27 -0.19 3.37 11.71
N THR A 28 0.62 3.64 12.72
CA THR A 28 0.96 2.71 13.79
C THR A 28 0.43 3.25 15.12
N TYR A 29 -0.54 2.58 15.73
CA TYR A 29 -1.16 2.99 17.01
C TYR A 29 -1.64 4.45 17.06
N GLY A 30 -2.07 5.02 15.91
CA GLY A 30 -2.54 6.40 15.82
C GLY A 30 -1.45 7.42 15.45
N GLU A 31 -0.21 6.96 15.27
CA GLU A 31 0.92 7.78 14.84
C GLU A 31 1.27 7.49 13.39
N LEU A 32 1.56 8.54 12.60
CA LEU A 32 2.09 8.41 11.25
C LEU A 32 3.60 8.24 11.33
N VAL A 33 4.08 7.04 10.99
CA VAL A 33 5.51 6.74 10.88
C VAL A 33 5.90 6.86 9.42
N GLU A 34 6.76 7.83 9.10
CA GLU A 34 7.31 7.98 7.76
C GLU A 34 8.16 6.76 7.39
N MET A 35 7.94 6.22 6.20
CA MET A 35 8.80 5.19 5.64
C MET A 35 10.11 5.82 5.16
N PRO A 36 11.26 5.20 5.43
CA PRO A 36 12.51 5.67 4.86
C PRO A 36 12.43 5.66 3.33
N PRO A 37 13.21 6.52 2.64
CA PRO A 37 13.35 6.45 1.20
C PRO A 37 13.76 5.04 0.75
N GLU A 38 13.25 4.63 -0.41
CA GLU A 38 13.59 3.33 -0.99
C GLU A 38 15.09 3.21 -1.27
N SER A 39 15.67 2.05 -0.99
CA SER A 39 17.08 1.79 -1.30
C SER A 39 17.23 1.21 -2.71
N ASP A 40 18.29 1.58 -3.42
CA ASP A 40 18.57 1.07 -4.77
C ASP A 40 18.67 -0.46 -4.81
N ASP A 41 19.32 -1.06 -3.80
CA ASP A 41 19.45 -2.51 -3.68
C ASP A 41 18.09 -3.21 -3.51
N ASN A 42 17.18 -2.65 -2.69
CA ASN A 42 15.85 -3.22 -2.50
C ASN A 42 15.00 -3.04 -3.76
N LEU A 43 15.05 -1.87 -4.40
CA LEU A 43 14.38 -1.62 -5.66
C LEU A 43 14.85 -2.61 -6.73
N PHE A 44 16.15 -2.85 -6.83
CA PHE A 44 16.71 -3.84 -7.76
C PHE A 44 16.19 -5.25 -7.45
N ARG A 45 16.13 -5.65 -6.17
CA ARG A 45 15.55 -6.95 -5.77
C ARG A 45 14.08 -7.06 -6.14
N ALA A 46 13.27 -6.02 -5.92
CA ALA A 46 11.87 -5.98 -6.29
C ALA A 46 11.69 -6.08 -7.82
N LEU A 47 12.51 -5.38 -8.61
CA LEU A 47 12.51 -5.47 -10.07
C LEU A 47 12.88 -6.87 -10.58
N ARG A 48 13.87 -7.51 -9.95
CA ARG A 48 14.25 -8.90 -10.27
C ARG A 48 13.09 -9.87 -10.02
N LEU A 49 12.35 -9.68 -8.93
CA LEU A 49 11.18 -10.50 -8.61
C LEU A 49 10.02 -10.21 -9.58
N TYR A 50 9.78 -8.94 -9.93
CA TYR A 50 8.80 -8.53 -10.92
C TYR A 50 9.05 -9.21 -12.28
N GLU A 51 10.28 -9.21 -12.78
CA GLU A 51 10.62 -9.88 -14.05
C GLU A 51 10.40 -11.39 -13.99
N ALA A 52 10.69 -12.03 -12.86
CA ALA A 52 10.42 -13.47 -12.69
C ALA A 52 8.91 -13.77 -12.66
N LEU A 53 8.12 -12.94 -11.98
CA LEU A 53 6.67 -13.13 -11.84
C LEU A 53 5.89 -12.90 -13.13
N LYS A 54 6.37 -12.00 -14.01
CA LYS A 54 5.75 -11.74 -15.33
C LYS A 54 5.62 -12.98 -16.22
N ALA A 55 6.41 -14.01 -15.97
CA ALA A 55 6.29 -15.27 -16.71
C ALA A 55 5.01 -16.05 -16.38
N VAL A 56 4.38 -15.77 -15.24
CA VAL A 56 3.26 -16.57 -14.69
C VAL A 56 2.09 -15.74 -14.15
N VAL A 57 2.25 -14.42 -14.02
CA VAL A 57 1.23 -13.49 -13.51
C VAL A 57 1.06 -12.33 -14.49
N ASP A 58 -0.18 -11.90 -14.72
CA ASP A 58 -0.47 -10.74 -15.57
C ASP A 58 0.17 -9.47 -15.00
N MET A 59 0.78 -8.65 -15.84
CA MET A 59 1.45 -7.41 -15.42
C MET A 59 0.50 -6.47 -14.65
N ARG A 60 -0.80 -6.46 -14.96
CA ARG A 60 -1.80 -5.67 -14.23
C ARG A 60 -2.02 -6.15 -12.80
N GLN A 61 -1.56 -7.35 -12.45
CA GLN A 61 -1.65 -7.88 -11.09
C GLN A 61 -0.37 -7.64 -10.27
N ILE A 62 0.73 -7.17 -10.85
CA ILE A 62 1.96 -6.93 -10.08
C ILE A 62 2.09 -5.44 -9.82
N ARG A 63 2.31 -5.06 -8.56
CA ARG A 63 2.65 -3.69 -8.17
C ARG A 63 3.99 -3.72 -7.47
N LEU A 64 4.88 -2.83 -7.88
CA LEU A 64 6.07 -2.48 -7.08
C LEU A 64 5.61 -1.60 -5.90
N GLN A 65 6.55 -0.93 -5.24
CA GLN A 65 6.26 0.02 -4.18
C GLN A 65 5.18 1.06 -4.58
N GLY A 66 4.43 1.52 -3.58
CA GLY A 66 3.46 2.61 -3.71
C GLY A 66 2.01 2.21 -3.54
N ILE A 67 1.73 0.90 -3.38
CA ILE A 67 0.40 0.42 -3.00
C ILE A 67 0.25 0.39 -1.47
N ALA A 68 -0.77 1.06 -0.95
CA ALA A 68 -1.12 0.99 0.46
C ALA A 68 -2.01 -0.23 0.72
N ILE A 69 -1.65 -1.10 1.67
CA ILE A 69 -2.45 -2.27 2.01
C ILE A 69 -3.00 -2.14 3.42
N ALA A 70 -4.31 -2.21 3.57
CA ALA A 70 -4.99 -2.26 4.85
C ALA A 70 -4.63 -3.54 5.62
N MET A 71 -4.27 -3.38 6.89
CA MET A 71 -4.02 -4.49 7.79
C MET A 71 -5.14 -4.59 8.83
N PRO A 72 -5.59 -5.80 9.20
CA PRO A 72 -6.58 -5.98 10.26
C PRO A 72 -6.04 -5.52 11.64
N GLY A 73 -4.72 -5.59 11.84
CA GLY A 73 -4.03 -5.26 13.08
C GLY A 73 -3.31 -3.90 13.05
N GLN A 74 -2.09 -3.91 13.57
CA GLN A 74 -1.16 -2.78 13.58
C GLN A 74 0.14 -3.16 12.85
N PRO A 75 0.76 -2.25 12.09
CA PRO A 75 0.21 -0.94 11.69
C PRO A 75 -1.05 -1.10 10.85
N LYS A 76 -1.88 -0.05 10.74
CA LYS A 76 -3.15 -0.06 9.99
C LYS A 76 -2.94 -0.17 8.48
N ASN A 77 -1.76 0.19 7.99
CA ASN A 77 -1.36 -0.02 6.62
C ASN A 77 0.10 -0.42 6.50
N ARG A 78 0.42 -1.05 5.36
CA ARG A 78 1.78 -1.36 4.93
C ARG A 78 2.02 -0.89 3.51
N TYR A 79 3.27 -0.61 3.18
CA TYR A 79 3.76 -0.39 1.82
C TYR A 79 4.80 -1.46 1.47
N PRO A 80 4.39 -2.60 0.88
CA PRO A 80 5.34 -3.63 0.47
C PRO A 80 6.17 -3.20 -0.74
N ASP A 81 7.38 -3.73 -0.86
CA ASP A 81 8.28 -3.51 -2.01
C ASP A 81 7.71 -4.09 -3.32
N LEU A 82 6.96 -5.19 -3.21
CA LEU A 82 6.23 -5.82 -4.29
C LEU A 82 4.97 -6.51 -3.78
N THR A 83 3.87 -6.33 -4.50
CA THR A 83 2.57 -6.96 -4.22
C THR A 83 2.06 -7.67 -5.47
N VAL A 84 1.61 -8.92 -5.29
CA VAL A 84 0.84 -9.65 -6.31
C VAL A 84 -0.64 -9.60 -5.94
N LEU A 85 -1.41 -8.96 -6.78
CA LEU A 85 -2.84 -8.73 -6.65
C LEU A 85 -3.65 -9.88 -7.20
N ARG A 86 -4.88 -9.99 -6.71
CA ARG A 86 -5.90 -10.82 -7.33
C ARG A 86 -6.41 -10.15 -8.61
N PRO A 87 -6.90 -10.91 -9.62
CA PRO A 87 -7.37 -10.34 -10.88
C PRO A 87 -8.45 -9.25 -10.73
N GLU A 88 -9.24 -9.32 -9.65
CA GLU A 88 -10.36 -8.41 -9.36
C GLU A 88 -9.92 -7.10 -8.70
N HIS A 89 -8.76 -7.08 -8.03
CA HIS A 89 -8.31 -5.90 -7.27
C HIS A 89 -8.03 -4.68 -8.14
N PRO A 90 -7.43 -4.78 -9.36
CA PRO A 90 -7.23 -3.62 -10.23
C PRO A 90 -8.51 -2.86 -10.57
N GLU A 91 -9.65 -3.55 -10.71
CA GLU A 91 -10.93 -2.90 -10.99
C GLU A 91 -11.48 -2.18 -9.75
N GLN A 92 -11.45 -2.83 -8.59
CA GLN A 92 -11.88 -2.22 -7.33
C GLN A 92 -11.01 -1.02 -6.92
N MET A 93 -9.69 -1.07 -7.14
CA MET A 93 -8.81 0.08 -6.95
C MET A 93 -9.18 1.25 -7.86
N ARG A 94 -9.55 0.96 -9.12
CA ARG A 94 -10.01 1.97 -10.06
C ARG A 94 -11.32 2.61 -9.59
N GLU A 95 -12.24 1.84 -9.02
CA GLU A 95 -13.51 2.34 -8.48
C GLU A 95 -13.33 3.31 -7.31
N ILE A 96 -12.37 3.04 -6.42
CA ILE A 96 -12.05 3.95 -5.30
C ILE A 96 -11.08 5.07 -5.69
N GLY A 97 -10.52 5.04 -6.90
CA GLY A 97 -9.61 6.06 -7.42
C GLY A 97 -8.22 6.08 -6.76
N GLN A 98 -7.86 5.04 -6.01
CA GLN A 98 -6.65 4.99 -5.19
C GLN A 98 -5.90 3.67 -5.40
N ALA A 99 -4.56 3.72 -5.41
CA ALA A 99 -3.71 2.53 -5.42
C ALA A 99 -3.63 1.93 -4.01
N ALA A 100 -4.75 1.36 -3.54
CA ALA A 100 -4.88 0.83 -2.20
C ALA A 100 -5.73 -0.45 -2.15
N ILE A 101 -5.32 -1.41 -1.32
CA ILE A 101 -6.13 -2.60 -1.01
C ILE A 101 -6.79 -2.40 0.35
N THR A 102 -8.12 -2.44 0.38
CA THR A 102 -8.91 -2.32 1.61
C THR A 102 -9.34 -3.69 2.12
N LEU A 103 -9.73 -3.78 3.40
CA LEU A 103 -10.22 -5.03 3.99
C LEU A 103 -11.57 -5.50 3.40
N GLU A 104 -12.29 -4.60 2.74
CA GLU A 104 -13.59 -4.88 2.13
C GLU A 104 -13.49 -5.36 0.68
N MET A 105 -12.32 -5.26 0.04
CA MET A 105 -12.12 -5.73 -1.32
C MET A 105 -12.23 -7.26 -1.42
N ALA A 106 -12.87 -7.73 -2.48
CA ALA A 106 -13.05 -9.14 -2.79
C ALA A 106 -12.08 -9.61 -3.91
N PRO A 107 -11.52 -10.83 -3.84
CA PRO A 107 -11.53 -11.69 -2.67
C PRO A 107 -10.67 -11.08 -1.56
N ARG A 108 -11.05 -11.34 -0.30
CA ARG A 108 -10.31 -10.85 0.86
C ARG A 108 -8.91 -11.45 0.85
N CYS A 109 -7.90 -10.62 1.11
CA CYS A 109 -6.52 -11.08 1.28
C CYS A 109 -6.33 -11.87 2.59
N TRP A 110 -7.26 -11.73 3.54
CA TRP A 110 -7.20 -12.34 4.86
C TRP A 110 -8.45 -13.19 5.07
N SER A 111 -8.28 -14.49 5.36
CA SER A 111 -9.34 -15.46 5.65
C SER A 111 -9.24 -15.95 7.09
#